data_AF-E9J7E2-F1
#
_entry.id   AF-E9J7E2-F1
#
_cell.length_a   1.000
_cell.length_b   1.000
_cell.length_c   1.000
_cell.angle_alpha   90.00
_cell.angle_beta   90.00
_cell.angle_gamma   90.00
#
_symmetry.space_group_name_H-M   'P 1'
#
loop_
_entity.id
_entity.type
_entity.pdbx_description
1 polymer ?
#
loop_
_entity_poly.entity_id
_entity_poly.type
_entity_poly.pdbx_seq_one_letter_code
_entity_poly.pdbx_strand_id
1 'polypeptide(L)'
;MNVTLIFVVAIIFAVKPENCVSQDVDVISYLYKYGYLNGNNTQLSMDNSSVTHALALFQEYYQLSGDGILNNVTLNVMRRPQCGHRDIPHYIQNRQTPK
;
A
#
# COMPACT_ATOMS: atom_id res chain seq x y z
N MET A 1 -37.58 -19.61 -7.72
CA MET A 1 -37.01 -18.36 -8.31
C MET A 1 -37.02 -17.18 -7.34
N ASN A 2 -38.02 -17.04 -6.46
CA ASN A 2 -38.13 -15.85 -5.60
C ASN A 2 -37.11 -15.81 -4.44
N VAL A 3 -36.73 -16.97 -3.89
CA VAL A 3 -35.78 -17.04 -2.76
C VAL A 3 -34.37 -16.62 -3.19
N THR A 4 -33.89 -17.12 -4.34
CA THR A 4 -32.57 -16.77 -4.87
C THR A 4 -32.46 -15.28 -5.18
N LEU A 5 -33.52 -14.66 -5.71
CA LEU A 5 -33.56 -13.22 -6.00
C LEU A 5 -33.45 -12.36 -4.74
N ILE A 6 -34.10 -12.77 -3.64
CA ILE A 6 -34.03 -12.08 -2.34
C ILE A 6 -32.59 -12.09 -1.80
N PHE A 7 -31.87 -13.21 -1.91
CA PHE A 7 -30.47 -13.30 -1.46
C PHE A 7 -29.54 -12.38 -2.27
N VAL A 8 -29.72 -12.28 -3.59
CA VAL A 8 -28.88 -11.40 -4.43
C VAL A 8 -29.13 -9.91 -4.10
N VAL A 9 -30.38 -9.52 -3.88
CA VAL A 9 -30.73 -8.13 -3.49
C VAL A 9 -30.16 -7.78 -2.12
N ALA A 10 -30.20 -8.70 -1.15
CA ALA A 10 -29.63 -8.48 0.18
C ALA A 10 -28.10 -8.28 0.15
N ILE A 11 -27.38 -8.99 -0.73
CA ILE A 11 -25.93 -8.85 -0.88
C ILE A 11 -25.55 -7.48 -1.46
N ILE A 12 -26.34 -6.93 -2.39
CA ILE A 12 -26.08 -5.61 -2.99
C ILE A 12 -26.25 -4.48 -1.96
N PHE A 13 -27.20 -4.60 -1.03
CA PHE A 13 -27.45 -3.57 0.00
C PHE A 13 -26.43 -3.57 1.16
N ALA A 14 -25.65 -4.63 1.34
CA ALA A 14 -24.68 -4.74 2.44
C ALA A 14 -23.31 -4.09 2.13
N VAL A 15 -23.11 -3.58 0.92
CA VAL A 15 -21.92 -2.78 0.59
C VAL A 15 -22.06 -1.42 1.25
N LYS A 16 -21.62 -1.32 2.51
CA LYS A 16 -21.41 -0.01 3.13
C LYS A 16 -20.39 0.74 2.29
N PRO A 17 -20.64 2.02 1.91
CA PRO A 17 -19.58 2.85 1.40
C PRO A 17 -18.52 2.93 2.50
N GLU A 18 -17.31 2.54 2.16
CA GLU A 18 -16.15 2.75 3.02
C GLU A 18 -16.09 4.25 3.27
N ASN A 19 -16.37 4.67 4.52
CA ASN A 19 -16.12 6.03 4.96
C ASN A 19 -14.67 6.33 4.61
N CYS A 20 -14.44 7.13 3.58
CA CYS A 20 -13.13 7.64 3.22
C CYS A 20 -12.73 8.67 4.28
N VAL A 21 -12.40 8.17 5.46
CA VAL A 21 -11.55 8.93 6.38
C VAL A 21 -10.26 9.14 5.61
N SER A 22 -10.02 10.38 5.19
CA SER A 22 -8.72 10.79 4.68
C SER A 22 -7.74 10.71 5.85
N GLN A 23 -7.35 9.50 6.21
CA GLN A 23 -6.25 9.28 7.12
C GLN A 23 -5.02 9.84 6.42
N ASP A 24 -4.34 10.77 7.09
CA ASP A 24 -3.00 11.15 6.71
C ASP A 24 -2.14 9.88 6.75
N VAL A 25 -1.76 9.41 5.57
CA VAL A 25 -0.95 8.22 5.44
C VAL A 25 0.46 8.60 5.85
N ASP A 26 0.94 8.01 6.95
CA ASP A 26 2.38 7.98 7.22
C ASP A 26 3.04 7.07 6.18
N VAL A 27 3.62 7.69 5.16
CA VAL A 27 4.24 7.01 4.01
C VAL A 27 5.34 6.07 4.44
N ILE A 28 6.13 6.46 5.45
CA ILE A 28 7.23 5.62 5.94
C ILE A 28 6.66 4.37 6.59
N SER A 29 5.71 4.55 7.51
CA SER A 29 5.02 3.44 8.17
C SER A 29 4.33 2.51 7.18
N TYR A 30 3.70 3.07 6.14
CA TYR A 30 3.08 2.32 5.06
C TYR A 30 4.11 1.45 4.32
N LEU A 31 5.21 2.04 3.86
CA LEU A 31 6.23 1.33 3.10
C LEU A 31 6.89 0.21 3.93
N TYR A 32 7.05 0.40 5.24
CA TYR A 32 7.46 -0.69 6.15
C TYR A 32 6.42 -1.81 6.26
N LYS A 33 5.15 -1.44 6.45
CA LYS A 33 4.05 -2.41 6.62
C LYS A 33 3.96 -3.37 5.44
N TYR A 34 4.08 -2.85 4.22
CA TYR A 34 3.93 -3.62 2.98
C TYR A 34 5.25 -4.18 2.42
N GLY A 35 6.38 -3.93 3.09
CA GLY A 35 7.65 -4.61 2.82
C GLY A 35 8.58 -3.89 1.82
N TYR A 36 8.29 -2.64 1.46
CA TYR A 36 9.17 -1.82 0.63
C TYR A 36 10.37 -1.28 1.40
N LEU A 37 10.26 -1.19 2.74
CA LEU A 37 11.36 -0.78 3.63
C LEU A 37 11.73 -1.90 4.61
N ASN A 38 13.02 -1.98 4.95
CA ASN A 38 13.54 -2.97 5.89
C ASN A 38 13.61 -2.44 7.33
N GLY A 39 13.01 -3.18 8.27
CA GLY A 39 12.89 -2.84 9.69
C GLY A 39 14.21 -2.70 10.47
N ASN A 40 15.34 -3.09 9.86
CA ASN A 40 16.66 -3.06 10.52
C ASN A 40 17.22 -1.64 10.64
N ASN A 41 16.68 -0.70 9.86
CA ASN A 41 17.06 0.70 9.93
C ASN A 41 16.07 1.33 10.91
N THR A 42 16.48 1.51 12.17
CA THR A 42 15.71 2.30 13.13
C THR A 42 15.34 3.63 12.48
N GLN A 43 14.08 4.05 12.61
CA GLN A 43 13.45 5.26 12.06
C GLN A 43 14.29 6.56 12.17
N LEU A 44 15.32 6.57 13.01
CA LEU A 44 16.29 7.64 13.25
C LEU A 44 17.41 7.78 12.19
N SER A 45 17.60 6.82 11.27
CA SER A 45 18.66 6.90 10.24
C SER A 45 18.21 6.33 8.88
N MET A 46 16.98 6.63 8.48
CA MET A 46 16.57 6.36 7.10
C MET A 46 17.15 7.40 6.16
N ASP A 47 17.99 6.94 5.24
CA ASP A 47 18.45 7.77 4.14
C ASP A 47 17.25 8.12 3.24
N ASN A 48 17.13 9.39 2.88
CA ASN A 48 16.13 9.87 1.93
C ASN A 48 16.18 9.06 0.62
N SER A 49 17.38 8.63 0.20
CA SER A 49 17.54 7.77 -0.98
C SER A 49 16.78 6.44 -0.86
N SER A 50 16.75 5.85 0.34
CA SER A 50 16.08 4.58 0.60
C SER A 50 14.56 4.74 0.55
N VAL A 51 14.05 5.86 1.05
CA VAL A 51 12.61 6.19 0.98
C VAL A 51 12.19 6.45 -0.46
N THR A 52 12.95 7.25 -1.20
CA THR A 52 12.70 7.51 -2.63
C THR A 52 12.68 6.22 -3.45
N HIS A 53 13.65 5.33 -3.22
CA HIS A 53 13.70 4.04 -3.91
C HIS A 53 12.52 3.13 -3.54
N ALA A 54 12.17 3.05 -2.26
CA ALA A 54 11.00 2.28 -1.81
C ALA A 54 9.69 2.83 -2.40
N LEU A 55 9.59 4.15 -2.53
CA LEU A 55 8.44 4.80 -3.14
C LEU A 55 8.36 4.51 -4.65
N ALA A 56 9.49 4.50 -5.35
CA ALA A 56 9.56 4.12 -6.76
C ALA A 56 9.11 2.67 -6.96
N LEU A 57 9.56 1.73 -6.11
CA LEU A 57 9.11 0.33 -6.15
C LEU A 57 7.61 0.19 -5.91
N PHE A 58 7.06 0.92 -4.94
CA PHE A 58 5.61 0.97 -4.71
C PHE A 58 4.89 1.47 -5.96
N GLN A 59 5.35 2.58 -6.53
CA GLN A 59 4.76 3.16 -7.73
C GLN A 59 4.78 2.16 -8.89
N GLU A 60 5.90 1.48 -9.13
CA GLU A 60 6.01 0.44 -10.16
C GLU A 60 5.06 -0.73 -9.93
N TYR A 61 4.95 -1.22 -8.69
CA TYR A 61 4.05 -2.33 -8.34
C TYR A 61 2.58 -1.99 -8.65
N TYR A 62 2.16 -0.74 -8.37
CA TYR A 62 0.82 -0.25 -8.67
C TYR A 62 0.69 0.38 -10.07
N GLN A 63 1.70 0.23 -10.95
CA GLN A 63 1.71 0.72 -12.33
C GLN A 63 1.53 2.24 -12.43
N LEU A 64 2.11 2.98 -11.48
CA LEU A 64 2.23 4.43 -11.46
C LEU A 64 3.58 4.87 -12.08
N SER A 65 3.79 6.19 -12.20
CA SER A 65 5.12 6.76 -12.51
C SER A 65 6.10 6.39 -11.39
N GLY A 66 7.09 5.56 -11.66
CA GLY A 66 8.13 5.11 -10.72
C GLY A 66 9.24 6.13 -10.48
N ASP A 67 8.88 7.40 -10.32
CA ASP A 67 9.84 8.51 -10.15
C ASP A 67 10.35 8.67 -8.70
N GLY A 68 9.77 7.93 -7.76
CA GLY A 68 10.09 8.02 -6.33
C GLY A 68 9.64 9.33 -5.68
N ILE A 69 8.79 10.11 -6.35
CA ILE A 69 8.27 11.39 -5.85
C ILE A 69 6.87 11.20 -5.29
N LEU A 70 6.69 11.56 -4.02
CA LEU A 70 5.38 11.51 -3.39
C LEU A 70 4.43 12.54 -4.02
N ASN A 71 3.42 12.04 -4.73
CA ASN A 71 2.40 12.85 -5.38
C ASN A 71 0.99 12.41 -4.94
N ASN A 72 -0.01 13.22 -5.30
CA ASN A 72 -1.39 12.97 -4.88
C ASN A 72 -1.96 11.65 -5.46
N VAL A 73 -1.51 11.22 -6.64
CA VAL A 73 -1.92 9.94 -7.24
C VAL A 73 -1.44 8.78 -6.38
N THR A 74 -0.17 8.82 -5.98
CA THR A 74 0.48 7.84 -5.09
C THR A 74 -0.24 7.79 -3.74
N LEU A 75 -0.50 8.94 -3.12
CA LEU A 75 -1.24 9.03 -1.85
C LEU A 75 -2.66 8.48 -1.98
N ASN A 76 -3.34 8.73 -3.10
CA ASN A 76 -4.69 8.20 -3.33
C ASN A 76 -4.70 6.67 -3.40
N VAL A 77 -3.65 6.03 -3.92
CA VAL A 77 -3.52 4.57 -3.91
C VAL A 77 -3.22 4.05 -2.51
N MET A 78 -2.31 4.71 -1.77
CA MET A 78 -1.97 4.32 -0.40
C MET A 78 -3.15 4.46 0.59
N ARG A 79 -4.07 5.40 0.34
CA ARG A 79 -5.30 5.58 1.14
C ARG A 79 -6.37 4.53 0.88
N ARG A 80 -6.25 3.74 -0.20
CA ARG A 80 -7.25 2.71 -0.50
C ARG A 80 -7.22 1.64 0.60
N PRO A 81 -8.38 1.14 1.04
CA PRO A 81 -8.41 0.01 1.94
C PRO A 81 -7.81 -1.21 1.25
N GLN A 82 -6.91 -1.88 1.96
CA GLN A 82 -6.18 -3.03 1.48
C GLN A 82 -6.17 -4.12 2.55
N CYS A 83 -6.04 -5.38 2.11
CA CYS A 83 -5.71 -6.45 3.04
C CYS A 83 -4.30 -6.17 3.59
N GLY A 84 -4.06 -6.43 4.88
CA GLY A 84 -2.76 -6.20 5.50
C GLY A 84 -1.65 -7.16 5.05
N HIS A 85 -1.81 -7.81 3.90
CA HIS A 85 -0.80 -8.67 3.31
C HIS A 85 0.32 -7.80 2.72
N ARG A 86 1.56 -8.27 2.82
CA ARG A 86 2.71 -7.55 2.25
C ARG A 86 2.71 -7.63 0.73
N ASP A 87 3.09 -6.55 0.07
CA ASP A 87 3.30 -6.53 -1.38
C ASP A 87 4.62 -7.24 -1.73
N ILE A 88 5.67 -6.96 -0.96
CA ILE A 88 6.99 -7.57 -1.13
C ILE A 88 7.21 -8.64 -0.04
N PRO A 89 7.40 -9.92 -0.43
CA PRO A 89 7.65 -10.98 0.54
C PRO A 89 9.05 -10.85 1.15
N HIS A 90 9.17 -11.26 2.42
CA HIS A 90 10.41 -11.11 3.22
C HIS A 90 11.68 -11.68 2.57
N TYR A 91 11.58 -12.73 1.75
CA TYR A 91 12.76 -13.35 1.13
C TYR A 91 13.29 -12.56 -0.08
N ILE A 92 12.47 -11.70 -0.71
CA ILE A 92 12.89 -10.87 -1.86
C ILE A 92 13.60 -9.61 -1.39
N GLN A 93 13.22 -9.08 -0.22
CA GLN A 93 13.85 -7.89 0.39
C GLN A 93 15.38 -8.01 0.51
N ASN A 94 15.91 -9.21 0.80
CA ASN A 94 17.35 -9.45 0.94
C ASN A 94 18.13 -9.43 -0.40
N ARG A 95 17.44 -9.45 -1.55
CA ARG A 95 18.06 -9.39 -2.88
C ARG A 95 18.06 -7.98 -3.49
N GLN A 96 17.30 -7.06 -2.91
CA GLN A 96 17.11 -5.70 -3.45
C GLN A 96 18.00 -4.65 -2.78
N THR A 97 18.76 -5.02 -1.73
CA THR A 97 19.87 -4.20 -1.24
C THR A 97 21.12 -4.46 -2.08
N PRO A 98 21.65 -3.46 -2.80
CA PRO A 98 23.02 -3.54 -3.30
C PRO A 98 23.95 -3.72 -2.08
N LYS A 99 24.89 -4.66 -2.17
CA LYS A 99 26.03 -4.72 -1.25
C LYS A 99 27.00 -3.58 -1.54
#